data_AF-A0A7X4XIC1-F1
#
_entry.id   AF-A0A7X4XIC1-F1
#
_cell.length_a   1.000
_cell.length_b   1.000
_cell.length_c   1.000
_cell.angle_alpha   90.00
_cell.angle_beta   90.00
_cell.angle_gamma   90.00
#
_symmetry.space_group_name_H-M   'P 1'
#
loop_
_entity.id
_entity.type
_entity.pdbx_description
1 polymer ?
#
loop_
_entity_poly.entity_id
_entity_poly.type
_entity_poly.pdbx_seq_one_letter_code
_entity_poly.pdbx_strand_id
1 'polypeptide(L)'
;MYQINFESRSPYRYVAYFRSPKCLALDYFNSYFSVEVEVAQSQWGTLLDSGIRYTIEVCWIERPDIMACYTLDSKDLCVSGDDFFKKVGKILVKHNAIPEGVTFQVNIELDGKLHSFIQMNAGCVYANEHSHFQTVMRLFNEFSAVPVSNEDEIKEDWLTFEKGTDRFDIWKWFEEKFGYPVNALLAYDQKISW
;
A
#
# COMPACT_ATOMS: atom_id res chain seq x y z
N MET A 1 -24.48 -1.16 7.52
CA MET A 1 -23.33 -1.73 6.78
C MET A 1 -22.42 -0.59 6.43
N TYR A 2 -21.13 -0.64 6.81
CA TYR A 2 -20.17 0.43 6.51
C TYR A 2 -19.85 0.44 5.01
N GLN A 3 -19.67 1.63 4.44
CA GLN A 3 -19.39 1.80 3.02
C GLN A 3 -18.33 2.88 2.83
N ILE A 4 -17.45 2.69 1.86
CA ILE A 4 -16.51 3.71 1.38
C ILE A 4 -16.65 3.83 -0.13
N ASN A 5 -16.73 5.06 -0.63
CA ASN A 5 -16.93 5.36 -2.04
C ASN A 5 -15.69 6.05 -2.59
N PHE A 6 -15.03 5.42 -3.54
CA PHE A 6 -13.92 5.94 -4.32
C PHE A 6 -14.46 6.57 -5.60
N GLU A 7 -14.35 7.89 -5.68
CA GLU A 7 -14.66 8.68 -6.87
C GLU A 7 -13.44 8.75 -7.78
N SER A 8 -13.64 8.56 -9.09
CA SER A 8 -12.59 8.76 -10.07
C SER A 8 -12.37 10.27 -10.31
N ARG A 9 -11.15 10.74 -10.04
CA ARG A 9 -10.71 12.12 -10.39
C ARG A 9 -10.03 12.17 -11.75
N SER A 10 -9.45 11.04 -12.15
CA SER A 10 -8.86 10.78 -13.46
C SER A 10 -8.83 9.26 -13.65
N PRO A 11 -8.52 8.75 -14.86
CA PRO A 11 -8.38 7.31 -15.09
C PRO A 11 -7.41 6.58 -14.14
N TYR A 12 -6.53 7.32 -13.46
CA TYR A 12 -5.47 6.78 -12.61
C TYR A 12 -5.50 7.33 -11.18
N ARG A 13 -6.51 8.13 -10.81
CA ARG A 13 -6.60 8.74 -9.47
C ARG A 13 -7.99 8.58 -8.90
N TYR A 14 -8.06 7.94 -7.73
CA TYR A 14 -9.30 7.71 -7.00
C TYR A 14 -9.24 8.35 -5.63
N VAL A 15 -10.34 8.93 -5.19
CA VAL A 15 -10.41 9.61 -3.88
C VAL A 15 -11.65 9.14 -3.14
N ALA A 16 -11.46 8.80 -1.88
CA ALA A 16 -12.54 8.55 -0.94
C ALA A 16 -12.37 9.41 0.31
N TYR A 17 -13.48 9.65 0.99
CA TYR A 17 -13.48 10.36 2.27
C TYR A 17 -14.13 9.48 3.33
N PHE A 18 -13.57 9.52 4.54
CA PHE A 18 -14.19 8.85 5.68
C PHE A 18 -14.08 9.68 6.95
N ARG A 19 -14.96 9.37 7.89
CA ARG A 19 -15.05 10.06 9.17
C ARG A 19 -14.69 9.11 10.29
N SER A 20 -13.81 9.56 11.16
CA SER A 20 -13.52 8.92 12.43
C SER A 20 -14.32 9.60 13.55
N PRO A 21 -15.30 8.92 14.16
CA PRO A 21 -15.95 9.43 15.35
C PRO A 21 -14.95 9.45 16.52
N LYS A 22 -14.71 10.62 17.13
CA LYS A 22 -13.87 10.71 18.34
C LYS A 22 -14.63 10.19 19.56
N CYS A 23 -13.91 9.51 20.46
CA CYS A 23 -14.41 9.06 21.76
C CYS A 23 -14.62 10.27 22.69
N LEU A 24 -15.70 10.23 23.48
CA LEU A 24 -16.40 11.32 24.19
C LEU A 24 -15.60 12.12 25.26
N ALA A 25 -14.27 12.12 25.26
CA ALA A 25 -13.53 12.67 26.40
C ALA A 25 -13.30 14.19 26.35
N LEU A 26 -12.76 14.81 25.26
CA LEU A 26 -12.30 16.21 25.36
C LEU A 26 -12.31 17.05 24.06
N ASP A 27 -12.74 16.53 22.91
CA ASP A 27 -12.75 17.26 21.62
C ASP A 27 -14.13 17.28 20.97
N TYR A 28 -14.59 18.47 20.56
CA TYR A 28 -15.96 18.69 20.07
C TYR A 28 -16.22 18.26 18.61
N PHE A 29 -15.21 17.81 17.86
CA PHE A 29 -15.34 17.52 16.42
C PHE A 29 -14.80 16.14 16.02
N ASN A 30 -15.52 15.50 15.09
CA ASN A 30 -15.05 14.28 14.41
C ASN A 30 -13.78 14.57 13.60
N SER A 31 -12.91 13.57 13.45
CA SER A 31 -11.80 13.66 12.51
C SER A 31 -12.24 13.21 11.12
N TYR A 32 -11.77 13.92 10.09
CA TYR A 32 -12.08 13.64 8.69
C TYR A 32 -10.79 13.32 7.96
N PHE A 33 -10.85 12.34 7.07
CA PHE A 33 -9.71 11.87 6.32
C PHE A 33 -10.08 11.74 4.83
N SER A 34 -9.10 11.99 3.96
CA SER A 34 -9.14 11.52 2.57
C SER A 34 -8.22 10.32 2.41
N VAL A 35 -8.62 9.40 1.54
CA VAL A 35 -7.80 8.31 1.04
C VAL A 35 -7.67 8.53 -0.46
N GLU A 36 -6.45 8.77 -0.90
CA GLU A 36 -6.13 9.00 -2.29
C GLU A 36 -5.34 7.84 -2.83
N VAL A 37 -5.77 7.33 -3.98
CA VAL A 37 -5.14 6.20 -4.66
C VAL A 37 -4.64 6.70 -5.99
N GLU A 38 -3.33 6.65 -6.20
CA GLU A 38 -2.69 7.04 -7.45
C GLU A 38 -2.03 5.83 -8.11
N VAL A 39 -2.49 5.49 -9.31
CA VAL A 39 -1.97 4.38 -10.11
C VAL A 39 -0.74 4.86 -10.89
N ALA A 40 0.38 4.15 -10.74
CA ALA A 40 1.68 4.58 -11.24
C ALA A 40 1.93 4.28 -12.74
N GLN A 41 1.00 3.61 -13.43
CA GLN A 41 1.18 3.19 -14.83
C GLN A 41 0.33 4.02 -15.81
N SER A 42 0.89 4.27 -16.99
CA SER A 42 0.33 5.12 -18.05
C SER A 42 -0.38 4.35 -19.17
N GLN A 43 -0.56 3.03 -19.04
CA GLN A 43 -1.17 2.16 -20.06
C GLN A 43 -2.33 1.32 -19.51
N TRP A 44 -3.10 0.76 -20.45
CA TRP A 44 -4.34 0.00 -20.31
C TRP A 44 -4.43 -0.85 -19.03
N GLY A 45 -5.41 -0.54 -18.19
CA GLY A 45 -5.79 -1.34 -17.03
C GLY A 45 -6.51 -0.53 -15.96
N THR A 46 -7.08 -1.21 -14.97
CA THR A 46 -7.74 -0.63 -13.80
C THR A 46 -6.97 -0.92 -12.52
N LEU A 47 -7.32 -0.25 -11.41
CA LEU A 47 -6.76 -0.53 -10.08
C LEU A 47 -6.82 -2.02 -9.67
N LEU A 48 -7.74 -2.78 -10.26
CA LEU A 48 -8.00 -4.18 -9.92
C LEU A 48 -7.16 -5.17 -10.75
N ASP A 49 -6.40 -4.70 -11.74
CA ASP A 49 -5.60 -5.60 -12.57
C ASP A 49 -4.35 -6.08 -11.83
N SER A 50 -3.93 -7.31 -12.13
CA SER A 50 -2.72 -7.90 -11.57
C SER A 50 -1.46 -7.15 -12.03
N GLY A 51 -0.51 -6.91 -11.13
CA GLY A 51 0.76 -6.25 -11.46
C GLY A 51 0.68 -4.72 -11.56
N ILE A 52 -0.46 -4.13 -11.20
CA ILE A 52 -0.62 -2.68 -11.13
C ILE A 52 0.04 -2.15 -9.85
N ARG A 53 0.90 -1.14 -10.05
CA ARG A 53 1.53 -0.39 -8.97
C ARG A 53 0.68 0.84 -8.66
N TYR A 54 0.40 1.06 -7.39
CA TYR A 54 -0.32 2.25 -6.94
C TYR A 54 0.20 2.70 -5.58
N THR A 55 -0.02 3.96 -5.27
CA THR A 55 0.21 4.51 -3.95
C THR A 55 -1.12 4.79 -3.29
N ILE A 56 -1.22 4.52 -1.98
CA ILE A 56 -2.34 4.97 -1.15
C ILE A 56 -1.78 6.04 -0.22
N GLU A 57 -2.33 7.24 -0.30
CA GLU A 57 -2.07 8.33 0.63
C GLU A 57 -3.30 8.55 1.50
N VAL A 58 -3.08 8.64 2.80
CA VAL A 58 -4.12 9.02 3.76
C VAL A 58 -3.78 10.39 4.28
N CYS A 59 -4.70 11.34 4.14
CA CYS A 59 -4.52 12.71 4.61
C CYS A 59 -5.58 13.04 5.65
N TRP A 60 -5.16 13.68 6.74
CA TRP A 60 -6.07 14.31 7.68
C TRP A 60 -6.56 15.66 7.11
N ILE A 61 -7.86 15.92 7.25
CA ILE A 61 -8.50 17.14 6.75
C ILE A 61 -8.69 18.10 7.92
N GLU A 62 -7.94 19.20 7.90
CA GLU A 62 -7.94 20.22 8.96
C GLU A 62 -9.19 21.10 8.89
N ARG A 63 -9.65 21.39 7.68
CA ARG A 63 -10.83 22.23 7.41
C ARG A 63 -11.91 21.43 6.69
N PRO A 64 -12.61 20.52 7.41
CA PRO A 64 -13.63 19.66 6.82
C PRO A 64 -14.88 20.43 6.38
N ASP A 65 -15.09 21.66 6.85
CA ASP A 65 -16.16 22.55 6.43
C ASP A 65 -16.08 22.94 4.96
N ILE A 66 -14.85 23.04 4.44
CA ILE A 66 -14.55 23.46 3.06
C ILE A 66 -13.72 22.43 2.28
N MET A 67 -13.47 21.26 2.89
CA MET A 67 -12.61 20.19 2.33
C MET A 67 -11.24 20.74 1.88
N ALA A 68 -10.61 21.53 2.74
CA ALA A 68 -9.30 22.15 2.48
C ALA A 68 -8.30 21.85 3.60
N CYS A 69 -7.04 22.21 3.36
CA CYS A 69 -5.91 22.03 4.28
C CYS A 69 -5.73 20.55 4.67
N TYR A 70 -4.88 19.87 3.92
CA TYR A 70 -4.60 18.45 4.07
C TYR A 70 -3.21 18.26 4.65
N THR A 71 -3.12 17.46 5.71
CA THR A 71 -1.84 17.01 6.26
C THR A 71 -1.70 15.51 6.00
N LEU A 72 -0.60 15.12 5.35
CA LEU A 72 -0.30 13.72 5.05
C LEU A 72 -0.12 12.93 6.37
N ASP A 73 -0.96 11.92 6.58
CA ASP A 73 -0.87 11.01 7.73
C ASP A 73 0.00 9.79 7.40
N SER A 74 -0.24 9.16 6.25
CA SER A 74 0.51 7.98 5.83
C SER A 74 0.52 7.81 4.31
N LYS A 75 1.55 7.13 3.82
CA LYS A 75 1.74 6.79 2.40
C LYS A 75 2.24 5.36 2.27
N ASP A 76 1.51 4.55 1.51
CA ASP A 76 1.82 3.15 1.27
C ASP A 76 2.01 2.88 -0.23
N LEU A 77 3.14 2.26 -0.59
CA LEU A 77 3.36 1.74 -1.94
C LEU A 77 2.81 0.32 -2.07
N CYS A 78 2.06 0.07 -3.13
CA CYS A 78 1.36 -1.18 -3.38
C CYS A 78 1.63 -1.65 -4.82
N VAL A 79 1.65 -2.96 -5.03
CA VAL A 79 2.03 -3.57 -6.32
C VAL A 79 1.07 -4.68 -6.78
N SER A 80 -0.07 -4.80 -6.11
CA SER A 80 -1.15 -5.71 -6.50
C SER A 80 -2.52 -5.14 -6.14
N GLY A 81 -3.46 -5.18 -7.09
CA GLY A 81 -4.86 -4.83 -6.88
C GLY A 81 -5.54 -5.71 -5.82
N ASP A 82 -5.12 -6.96 -5.65
CA ASP A 82 -5.69 -7.89 -4.65
C ASP A 82 -5.51 -7.41 -3.20
N ASP A 83 -4.47 -6.61 -2.93
CA ASP A 83 -4.20 -6.07 -1.60
C ASP A 83 -5.00 -4.79 -1.31
N PHE A 84 -5.66 -4.22 -2.32
CA PHE A 84 -6.33 -2.92 -2.21
C PHE A 84 -7.41 -2.93 -1.13
N PHE A 85 -8.37 -3.84 -1.22
CA PHE A 85 -9.50 -3.90 -0.28
C PHE A 85 -9.05 -4.21 1.15
N LYS A 86 -8.02 -5.06 1.30
CA LYS A 86 -7.41 -5.38 2.59
C LYS A 86 -6.76 -4.15 3.21
N LYS A 87 -5.99 -3.39 2.44
CA LYS A 87 -5.36 -2.13 2.89
C LYS A 87 -6.39 -1.08 3.26
N VAL A 88 -7.42 -0.88 2.45
CA VAL A 88 -8.54 0.02 2.78
C VAL A 88 -9.17 -0.38 4.11
N GLY A 89 -9.42 -1.68 4.33
CA GLY A 89 -9.93 -2.18 5.61
C GLY A 89 -9.01 -1.86 6.80
N LYS A 90 -7.70 -2.08 6.64
CA LYS A 90 -6.69 -1.75 7.66
C LYS A 90 -6.64 -0.24 7.96
N ILE A 91 -6.74 0.62 6.93
CA ILE A 91 -6.79 2.08 7.07
C ILE A 91 -8.04 2.49 7.87
N LEU A 92 -9.21 1.98 7.50
CA LEU A 92 -10.47 2.32 8.19
C LEU A 92 -10.46 1.90 9.66
N VAL A 93 -9.89 0.73 9.98
CA VAL A 93 -9.74 0.27 11.37
C VAL A 93 -8.70 1.09 12.13
N LYS A 94 -7.51 1.32 11.55
CA LYS A 94 -6.43 2.15 12.14
C LYS A 94 -6.94 3.53 12.57
N HIS A 95 -7.80 4.13 11.74
CA HIS A 95 -8.36 5.45 12.00
C HIS A 95 -9.71 5.43 12.74
N ASN A 96 -10.13 4.31 13.32
CA ASN A 96 -11.39 4.16 14.06
C ASN A 96 -12.65 4.53 13.25
N ALA A 97 -12.59 4.48 11.92
CA ALA A 97 -13.75 4.72 11.07
C ALA A 97 -14.75 3.56 11.14
N ILE A 98 -14.23 2.33 11.30
CA ILE A 98 -14.99 1.10 11.50
C ILE A 98 -14.31 0.22 12.55
N PRO A 99 -15.04 -0.63 13.30
CA PRO A 99 -14.43 -1.60 14.20
C PRO A 99 -13.68 -2.71 13.43
N GLU A 100 -12.69 -3.33 14.06
CA GLU A 100 -12.03 -4.52 13.51
C GLU A 100 -13.00 -5.71 13.39
N GLY A 101 -12.81 -6.55 12.38
CA GLY A 101 -13.60 -7.76 12.15
C GLY A 101 -14.94 -7.54 11.47
N VAL A 102 -15.35 -6.29 11.23
CA VAL A 102 -16.65 -6.01 10.59
C VAL A 102 -16.61 -6.16 9.08
N THR A 103 -17.78 -6.43 8.49
CA THR A 103 -17.98 -6.37 7.04
C THR A 103 -18.19 -4.93 6.59
N PHE A 104 -17.55 -4.55 5.49
CA PHE A 104 -17.76 -3.26 4.82
C PHE A 104 -17.76 -3.41 3.31
N GLN A 105 -18.35 -2.43 2.64
CA GLN A 105 -18.45 -2.37 1.19
C GLN A 105 -17.52 -1.28 0.64
N VAL A 106 -16.77 -1.62 -0.40
CA VAL A 106 -15.98 -0.68 -1.20
C VAL A 106 -16.68 -0.46 -2.52
N ASN A 107 -17.02 0.78 -2.79
CA ASN A 107 -17.53 1.20 -4.09
C ASN A 107 -16.43 1.97 -4.82
N ILE A 108 -16.19 1.63 -6.07
CA ILE A 108 -15.19 2.31 -6.90
C ILE A 108 -15.73 2.52 -8.30
N GLU A 109 -15.56 3.72 -8.83
CA GLU A 109 -15.86 4.03 -10.22
C GLU A 109 -14.67 3.65 -11.12
N LEU A 110 -14.86 2.66 -11.99
CA LEU A 110 -13.87 2.22 -12.98
C LEU A 110 -14.48 2.40 -14.37
N ASP A 111 -13.78 3.12 -15.26
CA ASP A 111 -14.22 3.38 -16.63
C ASP A 111 -15.68 3.86 -16.76
N GLY A 112 -16.10 4.76 -15.86
CA GLY A 112 -17.45 5.31 -15.82
C GLY A 112 -18.53 4.34 -15.33
N LYS A 113 -18.15 3.20 -14.76
CA LYS A 113 -19.06 2.23 -14.14
C LYS A 113 -18.76 2.09 -12.66
N LEU A 114 -19.82 2.04 -11.85
CA LEU A 114 -19.69 1.79 -10.41
C LEU A 114 -19.57 0.29 -10.15
N HIS A 115 -18.50 -0.10 -9.47
CA HIS A 115 -18.25 -1.46 -9.00
C HIS A 115 -18.33 -1.51 -7.47
N SER A 116 -18.98 -2.54 -6.94
CA SER A 116 -19.16 -2.73 -5.50
C SER A 116 -18.57 -4.05 -5.06
N PHE A 117 -17.71 -3.99 -4.04
CA PHE A 117 -17.01 -5.15 -3.47
C PHE A 117 -17.32 -5.23 -1.98
N ILE A 118 -17.52 -6.45 -1.47
CA ILE A 118 -17.75 -6.69 -0.04
C ILE A 118 -16.48 -7.31 0.55
N GLN A 119 -15.88 -6.62 1.52
CA GLN A 119 -14.77 -7.13 2.29
C GLN A 119 -15.28 -7.58 3.66
N MET A 120 -15.02 -8.83 4.01
CA MET A 120 -15.29 -9.39 5.34
C MET A 120 -14.07 -9.20 6.25
N ASN A 121 -14.30 -9.15 7.57
CA ASN A 121 -13.27 -9.12 8.60
C ASN A 121 -12.25 -7.97 8.44
N ALA A 122 -12.74 -6.73 8.40
CA ALA A 122 -11.88 -5.55 8.23
C ALA A 122 -10.75 -5.50 9.26
N GLY A 123 -9.52 -5.24 8.81
CA GLY A 123 -8.36 -5.05 9.68
C GLY A 123 -7.81 -6.32 10.34
N CYS A 124 -8.47 -7.48 10.25
CA CYS A 124 -7.97 -8.71 10.84
C CYS A 124 -6.66 -9.14 10.20
N VAL A 125 -5.69 -9.54 11.03
CA VAL A 125 -4.42 -10.15 10.61
C VAL A 125 -4.59 -11.67 10.62
N TYR A 126 -4.44 -12.32 9.47
CA TYR A 126 -4.51 -13.78 9.40
C TYR A 126 -3.12 -14.40 9.62
N ALA A 127 -3.07 -15.58 10.26
CA ALA A 127 -1.83 -16.24 10.72
C ALA A 127 -0.75 -16.48 9.63
N ASN A 128 -1.13 -16.44 8.36
CA ASN A 128 -0.24 -16.71 7.22
C ASN A 128 -0.04 -15.47 6.33
N GLU A 129 -0.52 -14.30 6.73
CA GLU A 129 -0.42 -13.08 5.93
C GLU A 129 0.96 -12.46 6.06
N HIS A 130 1.85 -12.82 5.13
CA HIS A 130 2.89 -11.89 4.72
C HIS A 130 2.31 -11.07 3.57
N SER A 131 2.29 -9.74 3.71
CA SER A 131 2.00 -8.89 2.55
C SER A 131 3.01 -9.20 1.44
N HIS A 132 2.64 -8.95 0.18
CA HIS A 132 3.59 -9.10 -0.92
C HIS A 132 4.90 -8.34 -0.63
N PHE A 133 4.80 -7.15 -0.03
CA PHE A 133 5.95 -6.38 0.44
C PHE A 133 6.78 -7.11 1.50
N GLN A 134 6.16 -7.71 2.52
CA GLN A 134 6.88 -8.45 3.56
C GLN A 134 7.60 -9.68 3.00
N THR A 135 6.98 -10.39 2.05
CA THR A 135 7.61 -11.51 1.35
C THR A 135 8.81 -11.03 0.54
N VAL A 136 8.68 -9.92 -0.18
CA VAL A 136 9.78 -9.33 -0.96
C VAL A 136 10.88 -8.79 -0.06
N MET A 137 10.54 -8.15 1.05
CA MET A 137 11.51 -7.68 2.06
C MET A 137 12.29 -8.85 2.64
N ARG A 138 11.63 -9.97 2.97
CA ARG A 138 12.33 -11.15 3.45
C ARG A 138 13.31 -11.67 2.40
N LEU A 139 12.90 -11.75 1.14
CA LEU A 139 13.76 -12.16 0.04
C LEU A 139 14.94 -11.20 -0.16
N PHE A 140 14.70 -9.89 -0.05
CA PHE A 140 15.72 -8.86 -0.16
C PHE A 140 16.70 -8.89 1.01
N ASN A 141 16.25 -9.22 2.22
CA ASN A 141 17.11 -9.41 3.38
C ASN A 141 17.98 -10.67 3.23
N GLU A 142 17.41 -11.76 2.68
CA GLU A 142 18.20 -12.96 2.32
C GLU A 142 19.28 -12.62 1.29
N PHE A 143 18.98 -11.79 0.29
CA PHE A 143 19.96 -11.28 -0.66
C PHE A 143 21.03 -10.38 -0.01
N SER A 144 20.62 -9.48 0.90
CA SER A 144 21.53 -8.53 1.55
C SER A 144 22.56 -9.22 2.46
N ALA A 145 22.28 -10.45 2.88
CA ALA A 145 23.22 -11.29 3.61
C ALA A 145 24.28 -11.96 2.72
N VAL A 146 24.12 -11.95 1.38
CA VAL A 146 25.06 -12.54 0.43
C VAL A 146 26.33 -11.68 0.34
N PRO A 147 27.53 -12.24 0.58
CA PRO A 147 28.76 -11.47 0.53
C PRO A 147 29.06 -10.94 -0.89
N VAL A 148 29.53 -9.70 -0.97
CA VAL A 148 29.86 -9.04 -2.24
C VAL A 148 31.38 -8.85 -2.37
N SER A 149 31.91 -8.87 -3.59
CA SER A 149 33.29 -8.53 -3.94
C SER A 149 33.54 -7.03 -3.93
N ASN A 150 34.80 -6.61 -4.13
CA ASN A 150 35.12 -5.18 -4.28
C ASN A 150 34.63 -4.60 -5.62
N GLU A 151 34.22 -5.48 -6.55
CA GLU A 151 33.69 -5.15 -7.87
C GLU A 151 32.16 -5.22 -7.89
N ASP A 152 31.53 -5.25 -6.70
CA ASP A 152 30.07 -5.30 -6.54
C ASP A 152 29.39 -6.59 -7.04
N GLU A 153 30.14 -7.68 -7.22
CA GLU A 153 29.65 -8.99 -7.61
C GLU A 153 29.36 -9.92 -6.41
N ILE A 154 28.30 -10.73 -6.48
CA ILE A 154 27.99 -11.71 -5.43
C ILE A 154 29.05 -12.84 -5.37
N LYS A 155 29.46 -13.24 -4.16
CA LYS A 155 30.51 -14.25 -3.95
C LYS A 155 30.00 -15.69 -3.89
N GLU A 156 28.70 -15.88 -3.83
CA GLU A 156 28.02 -17.16 -3.70
C GLU A 156 26.76 -17.15 -4.58
N ASP A 157 26.31 -18.33 -5.00
CA ASP A 157 25.07 -18.46 -5.77
C ASP A 157 23.87 -18.05 -4.91
N TRP A 158 22.93 -17.32 -5.50
CA TRP A 158 21.71 -16.90 -4.81
C TRP A 158 20.50 -17.02 -5.75
N LEU A 159 19.55 -17.89 -5.39
CA LEU A 159 18.41 -18.29 -6.22
C LEU A 159 18.85 -18.79 -7.62
N THR A 160 18.57 -18.00 -8.66
CA THR A 160 18.91 -18.27 -10.06
C THR A 160 20.16 -17.50 -10.52
N PHE A 161 20.75 -16.69 -9.64
CA PHE A 161 21.93 -15.90 -9.96
C PHE A 161 23.18 -16.63 -9.49
N GLU A 162 24.11 -16.82 -10.42
CA GLU A 162 25.38 -17.48 -10.14
C GLU A 162 26.36 -16.49 -9.50
N LYS A 163 27.32 -17.03 -8.74
CA LYS A 163 28.49 -16.30 -8.27
C LYS A 163 29.13 -15.48 -9.41
N GLY A 164 29.47 -14.23 -9.12
CA GLY A 164 30.00 -13.28 -10.11
C GLY A 164 28.92 -12.40 -10.75
N THR A 165 27.64 -12.62 -10.44
CA THR A 165 26.58 -11.70 -10.87
C THR A 165 26.73 -10.34 -10.18
N ASP A 166 26.65 -9.26 -10.94
CA ASP A 166 26.64 -7.89 -10.43
C ASP A 166 25.39 -7.66 -9.54
N ARG A 167 25.59 -7.11 -8.33
CA ARG A 167 24.49 -6.88 -7.38
C ARG A 167 23.42 -5.91 -7.90
N PHE A 168 23.79 -4.97 -8.75
CA PHE A 168 22.88 -3.99 -9.34
C PHE A 168 21.96 -4.63 -10.38
N ASP A 169 22.40 -5.69 -11.06
CA ASP A 169 21.52 -6.49 -11.93
C ASP A 169 20.45 -7.22 -11.11
N ILE A 170 20.83 -7.71 -9.92
CA ILE A 170 19.88 -8.35 -8.99
C ILE A 170 18.92 -7.30 -8.39
N TRP A 171 19.41 -6.11 -8.06
CA TRP A 171 18.56 -4.97 -7.66
C TRP A 171 17.53 -4.64 -8.74
N LYS A 172 17.98 -4.50 -9.99
CA LYS A 172 17.08 -4.26 -11.12
C LYS A 172 16.05 -5.37 -11.28
N TRP A 173 16.44 -6.63 -11.08
CA TRP A 173 15.50 -7.75 -11.07
C TRP A 173 14.43 -7.61 -10.00
N PHE A 174 14.75 -7.12 -8.79
CA PHE A 174 13.73 -6.81 -7.77
C PHE A 174 12.73 -5.75 -8.24
N GLU A 175 13.22 -4.68 -8.87
CA GLU A 175 12.37 -3.59 -9.38
C GLU A 175 11.48 -4.04 -10.55
N GLU A 176 11.97 -4.95 -11.38
CA GLU A 176 11.23 -5.47 -12.53
C GLU A 176 10.22 -6.55 -12.13
N LYS A 177 10.62 -7.50 -11.29
CA LYS A 177 9.77 -8.66 -10.93
C LYS A 177 8.73 -8.36 -9.87
N PHE A 178 9.09 -7.58 -8.85
CA PHE A 178 8.21 -7.33 -7.71
C PHE A 178 7.65 -5.91 -7.69
N GLY A 179 8.28 -5.00 -8.43
CA GLY A 179 7.79 -3.66 -8.63
C GLY A 179 8.03 -2.66 -7.50
N TYR A 180 8.89 -3.01 -6.55
CA TYR A 180 9.35 -2.08 -5.53
C TYR A 180 10.67 -1.44 -5.96
N PRO A 181 10.80 -0.10 -5.86
CA PRO A 181 12.09 0.55 -6.10
C PRO A 181 13.08 0.11 -5.01
N VAL A 182 14.30 -0.22 -5.39
CA VAL A 182 15.30 -0.77 -4.47
C VAL A 182 15.64 0.23 -3.36
N ASN A 183 15.60 1.53 -3.65
CA ASN A 183 15.75 2.57 -2.62
C ASN A 183 14.71 2.45 -1.48
N ALA A 184 13.49 2.01 -1.77
CA ALA A 184 12.47 1.78 -0.75
C ALA A 184 12.76 0.52 0.08
N LEU A 185 13.29 -0.53 -0.55
CA LEU A 185 13.71 -1.76 0.15
C LEU A 185 14.89 -1.47 1.09
N LEU A 186 15.91 -0.75 0.60
CA LEU A 186 17.08 -0.33 1.38
C LEU A 186 16.71 0.55 2.59
N ALA A 187 15.80 1.51 2.41
CA ALA A 187 15.36 2.39 3.49
C ALA A 187 14.61 1.64 4.61
N TYR A 188 14.00 0.49 4.28
CA TYR A 188 13.27 -0.35 5.24
C TYR A 188 14.20 -1.31 5.99
N ASP A 189 15.19 -1.90 5.31
CA ASP A 189 16.17 -2.79 5.93
C ASP A 189 16.95 -2.10 7.07
N GLN A 190 17.31 -0.82 6.87
CA GLN A 190 18.01 -0.02 7.89
C GLN A 190 17.21 0.26 9.18
N LYS A 191 15.89 -0.03 9.22
CA LYS A 191 15.07 0.15 10.41
C LYS A 191 15.01 -1.08 11.33
N ILE A 192 15.49 -2.24 10.88
CA ILE A 192 15.42 -3.51 11.63
C ILE A 192 16.75 -3.84 12.34
N SER A 193 17.79 -3.01 12.15
CA SER A 193 19.11 -3.20 12.74
C SER A 193 19.37 -2.38 14.02
N TRP A 194 18.51 -2.51 15.05
CA TRP A 194 18.84 -2.11 16.44
C TRP A 194 18.13 -3.00 17.46
#